data_AF-A0A0B1T6P0-F1
#
_entry.id   AF-A0A0B1T6P0-F1
#
_cell.length_a   1.000
_cell.length_b   1.000
_cell.length_c   1.000
_cell.angle_alpha   90.00
_cell.angle_beta   90.00
_cell.angle_gamma   90.00
#
_symmetry.space_group_name_H-M   'P 1'
#
loop_
_entity.id
_entity.type
_entity.pdbx_description
1 polymer ?
#
loop_
_entity_poly.entity_id
_entity_poly.type
_entity_poly.pdbx_seq_one_letter_code
_entity_poly.pdbx_strand_id
1 'polypeptide(L)'
;MFSDSGDRIARTQIEQMQNGKYVVMGFYDTTTQELEWYGKEKWYSSKGPPPDSTIIRESILTVASELYYIVAIFAFIGLALAAGTFIFNNKYAFRGIIVQSQPQCNNIMISGCSLCIASLFLMGLPSEGITLPQSAFSILCHSRISILMIGFTFAYGSMFAKVWIVHRMSASENQQLASRQKDEEDGSPWESIRTLIASVVGRQAYVAAALRKVSNNAYGTLAVSRRINTLNQVTTH
;
A
#
# COMPACT_ATOMS: atom_id res chain seq x y z
N MET A 1 1.38 -59.79 36.94
CA MET A 1 2.75 -59.32 36.66
C MET A 1 2.87 -57.96 37.29
N PHE A 2 3.92 -57.71 38.06
CA PHE A 2 4.15 -56.45 38.75
C PHE A 2 5.42 -55.79 38.20
N SER A 3 5.48 -54.46 38.17
CA SER A 3 6.68 -53.71 37.81
C SER A 3 7.71 -53.78 38.93
N ASP A 4 8.95 -53.37 38.66
CA ASP A 4 10.01 -53.27 39.67
C ASP A 4 9.68 -52.27 40.79
N SER A 5 8.71 -51.38 40.54
CA SER A 5 8.15 -50.44 41.54
C SER A 5 6.98 -51.03 42.33
N GLY A 6 6.54 -52.25 42.01
CA GLY A 6 5.43 -52.94 42.67
C GLY A 6 4.04 -52.70 42.05
N ASP A 7 3.95 -51.98 40.93
CA ASP A 7 2.67 -51.67 40.28
C ASP A 7 2.14 -52.85 39.46
N ARG A 8 0.82 -53.05 39.45
CA ARG A 8 0.21 -54.11 38.62
C ARG A 8 0.27 -53.72 37.14
N ILE A 9 0.91 -54.56 36.34
CA ILE A 9 0.95 -54.41 34.88
C ILE A 9 -0.31 -55.02 34.29
N ALA A 10 -1.10 -54.19 33.59
CA ALA A 10 -2.32 -54.57 32.90
C ALA A 10 -2.49 -53.74 31.63
N ARG A 11 -3.29 -54.26 30.69
CA ARG A 11 -3.65 -53.52 29.48
C ARG A 11 -4.64 -52.40 29.80
N THR A 12 -4.41 -51.23 29.23
CA THR A 12 -5.30 -50.07 29.37
C THR A 12 -6.37 -50.11 28.28
N GLN A 13 -7.64 -50.07 28.67
CA GLN A 13 -8.77 -50.01 27.74
C GLN A 13 -9.14 -48.56 27.43
N ILE A 14 -9.29 -48.23 26.15
CA ILE A 14 -9.70 -46.90 25.69
C ILE A 14 -11.12 -47.00 25.11
N GLU A 15 -12.02 -46.15 25.59
CA GLU A 15 -13.42 -46.12 25.15
C GLU A 15 -13.84 -44.72 24.70
N GLN A 16 -14.79 -44.65 23.76
CA GLN A 16 -15.45 -43.42 23.36
C GLN A 16 -16.95 -43.54 23.59
N MET A 17 -17.56 -42.52 24.20
CA MET A 17 -19.01 -42.42 24.29
C MET A 17 -19.59 -42.01 22.94
N GLN A 18 -20.42 -42.87 22.36
CA GLN A 18 -21.13 -42.61 21.10
C GLN A 18 -22.63 -42.85 21.30
N ASN A 19 -23.46 -41.84 21.05
CA ASN A 19 -24.92 -41.94 21.18
C ASN A 19 -25.40 -42.54 22.52
N GLY A 20 -24.77 -42.15 23.63
CA GLY A 20 -25.11 -42.63 24.97
C GLY A 20 -24.62 -44.04 25.33
N LYS A 21 -23.83 -44.70 24.46
CA LYS A 21 -23.21 -45.99 24.73
C LYS A 21 -21.68 -45.89 24.69
N TYR A 22 -21.00 -46.52 25.65
CA TYR A 22 -19.54 -46.67 25.62
C TYR A 22 -19.15 -47.74 24.60
N VAL A 23 -18.25 -47.39 23.69
CA VAL A 23 -17.71 -48.28 22.66
C VAL A 23 -16.20 -48.35 22.83
N VAL A 24 -15.65 -49.56 22.86
CA VAL A 24 -14.21 -49.80 22.97
C VAL A 24 -13.50 -49.40 21.67
N MET A 25 -12.51 -48.53 21.77
CA MET A 25 -11.69 -48.01 20.66
C MET A 25 -10.38 -48.79 20.49
N GLY A 26 -9.81 -49.29 21.59
CA GLY A 26 -8.54 -50.00 21.55
C GLY A 26 -8.01 -50.41 22.91
N PHE A 27 -6.89 -51.14 22.89
CA PHE A 27 -6.12 -51.50 24.09
C PHE A 27 -4.68 -51.03 23.92
N TYR A 28 -4.12 -50.48 24.99
CA TYR A 28 -2.70 -50.14 25.05
C TYR A 28 -1.98 -51.07 26.02
N ASP A 29 -0.94 -51.73 25.52
CA ASP A 29 -0.09 -52.61 26.33
C ASP A 29 1.17 -51.86 26.75
N THR A 30 1.35 -51.65 28.05
CA THR A 30 2.51 -50.93 28.59
C THR A 30 3.81 -51.73 28.50
N THR A 31 3.74 -53.06 28.35
CA THR A 31 4.93 -53.92 28.27
C THR A 31 5.53 -53.95 26.87
N THR A 32 4.68 -54.10 25.86
CA THR A 32 5.10 -54.13 24.45
C THR A 32 5.10 -52.75 23.81
N GLN A 33 4.51 -51.74 24.47
CA GLN A 33 4.28 -50.39 23.94
C GLN A 33 3.43 -50.40 22.66
N GLU A 34 2.59 -51.42 22.50
CA GLU A 34 1.73 -51.57 21.33
C GLU A 34 0.34 -51.01 21.62
N LEU A 35 -0.15 -50.22 20.66
CA LEU A 35 -1.52 -49.70 20.64
C LEU A 35 -2.34 -50.50 19.62
N GLU A 36 -3.24 -51.34 20.12
CA GLU A 36 -4.25 -51.99 19.29
C GLU A 36 -5.41 -51.01 19.08
N TRP A 37 -5.51 -50.41 17.90
CA TRP A 37 -6.56 -49.45 17.55
C TRP A 37 -7.57 -50.02 16.56
N TYR A 38 -8.86 -49.96 16.88
CA TYR A 38 -9.92 -50.56 16.06
C TYR A 38 -10.52 -49.63 15.01
N GLY A 39 -10.16 -48.34 14.96
CA GLY A 39 -10.63 -47.41 13.93
C GLY A 39 -12.14 -47.14 13.97
N LYS A 40 -12.75 -47.17 15.16
CA LYS A 40 -14.21 -46.99 15.37
C LYS A 40 -14.57 -45.61 15.89
N GLU A 41 -13.60 -44.69 15.94
CA GLU A 41 -13.78 -43.35 16.48
C GLU A 41 -14.75 -42.53 15.64
N LYS A 42 -15.60 -41.77 16.33
CA LYS A 42 -16.50 -40.80 15.69
C LYS A 42 -16.18 -39.42 16.21
N TRP A 43 -15.67 -38.59 15.32
CA TRP A 43 -15.45 -37.17 15.58
C TRP A 43 -16.63 -36.38 15.05
N TYR A 44 -16.84 -35.17 15.59
CA TYR A 44 -17.88 -34.27 15.10
C TYR A 44 -17.65 -33.88 13.64
N SER A 45 -16.39 -33.75 13.23
CA SER A 45 -15.97 -33.46 11.87
C SER A 45 -15.46 -34.73 11.17
N SER A 46 -15.72 -34.85 9.86
CA SER A 46 -15.15 -35.91 9.03
C SER A 46 -13.63 -35.82 8.86
N LYS A 47 -13.03 -34.72 9.32
CA LYS A 47 -11.58 -34.44 9.22
C LYS A 47 -10.76 -34.98 10.40
N GLY A 48 -11.37 -35.74 11.31
CA GLY A 48 -10.70 -36.33 12.46
C GLY A 48 -10.78 -35.47 13.74
N PRO A 49 -9.87 -35.69 14.70
CA PRO A 49 -9.88 -34.97 15.97
C PRO A 49 -9.64 -33.47 15.77
N PRO A 50 -10.22 -32.62 16.64
CA PRO A 50 -9.94 -31.19 16.59
C PRO A 50 -8.45 -30.93 16.87
N PRO A 51 -7.80 -30.02 16.13
CA PRO A 51 -6.43 -29.60 16.43
C PRO A 51 -6.29 -28.98 17.82
N ASP A 52 -5.11 -29.12 18.42
CA ASP A 52 -4.77 -28.60 19.75
C ASP A 52 -4.82 -27.06 19.82
N SER A 53 -4.55 -26.38 18.70
CA SER A 53 -4.59 -24.92 18.62
C SER A 53 -5.10 -24.41 17.27
N THR A 54 -5.46 -23.13 17.23
CA THR A 54 -5.90 -22.47 16.01
C THR A 54 -4.72 -22.20 15.08
N ILE A 55 -4.87 -22.54 13.80
CA ILE A 55 -3.85 -22.30 12.78
C ILE A 55 -4.03 -20.89 12.22
N ILE A 56 -3.10 -19.99 12.53
CA ILE A 56 -3.10 -18.63 12.00
C ILE A 56 -2.61 -18.65 10.56
N ARG A 57 -3.44 -18.17 9.62
CA ARG A 57 -3.08 -18.01 8.21
C ARG A 57 -3.07 -16.53 7.85
N GLU A 58 -1.89 -16.00 7.54
CA GLU A 58 -1.76 -14.65 6.99
C GLU A 58 -2.34 -14.62 5.57
N SER A 59 -3.23 -13.66 5.29
CA SER A 59 -3.79 -13.42 3.96
C SER A 59 -3.59 -11.96 3.56
N ILE A 60 -3.36 -11.71 2.28
CA ILE A 60 -3.16 -10.37 1.74
C ILE A 60 -4.53 -9.78 1.42
N LEU A 61 -4.80 -8.58 1.93
CA LEU A 61 -5.99 -7.81 1.54
C LEU A 61 -5.83 -7.37 0.08
N THR A 62 -6.75 -7.80 -0.77
CA THR A 62 -6.77 -7.50 -2.20
C THR A 62 -7.99 -6.64 -2.55
N VAL A 63 -7.92 -5.97 -3.69
CA VAL A 63 -9.05 -5.18 -4.22
C VAL A 63 -9.89 -6.07 -5.12
N ALA A 64 -11.22 -5.98 -5.01
CA ALA A 64 -12.15 -6.68 -5.88
C ALA A 64 -11.87 -6.36 -7.35
N SER A 65 -11.74 -7.41 -8.19
CA SER A 65 -11.34 -7.25 -9.59
C SER A 65 -12.32 -6.39 -10.39
N GLU A 66 -13.62 -6.48 -10.10
CA GLU A 66 -14.67 -5.71 -10.79
C GLU A 66 -14.48 -4.20 -10.62
N LEU A 67 -14.22 -3.76 -9.39
CA LEU A 67 -13.97 -2.35 -9.09
C LEU A 67 -12.69 -1.85 -9.80
N TYR A 68 -11.65 -2.69 -9.81
CA TYR A 68 -10.39 -2.35 -10.46
C TYR A 68 -10.57 -2.08 -11.96
N TYR A 69 -11.29 -2.94 -12.68
CA TYR A 69 -11.52 -2.75 -14.11
C TYR A 69 -12.32 -1.48 -14.42
N ILE A 70 -13.37 -1.18 -13.63
CA ILE A 70 -14.19 0.03 -13.83
C ILE A 70 -13.31 1.27 -13.66
N VAL A 71 -12.54 1.35 -12.57
CA VAL A 71 -11.65 2.50 -12.31
C VAL A 71 -10.56 2.62 -13.36
N ALA A 72 -10.00 1.49 -13.82
CA ALA A 72 -8.98 1.49 -14.87
C ALA A 72 -9.51 2.07 -16.19
N ILE A 73 -10.75 1.74 -16.61
CA ILE A 73 -11.37 2.31 -17.82
C ILE A 73 -11.47 3.84 -17.70
N PHE A 74 -11.98 4.35 -16.57
CA PHE A 74 -12.05 5.79 -16.35
C PHE A 74 -10.67 6.45 -16.32
N ALA A 75 -9.65 5.79 -15.76
CA ALA A 75 -8.29 6.28 -15.75
C ALA A 75 -7.69 6.36 -17.17
N PHE A 76 -7.95 5.39 -18.04
CA PHE A 76 -7.54 5.45 -19.45
C PHE A 76 -8.18 6.60 -20.21
N ILE A 77 -9.50 6.82 -20.01
CA ILE A 77 -10.21 7.96 -20.60
C ILE A 77 -9.60 9.28 -20.11
N GLY A 78 -9.35 9.40 -18.79
CA GLY A 78 -8.73 10.57 -18.20
C GLY A 78 -7.33 10.85 -18.76
N LEU A 79 -6.52 9.82 -18.95
CA LEU A 79 -5.17 9.96 -19.51
C LEU A 79 -5.20 10.37 -20.99
N ALA A 80 -6.14 9.82 -21.77
CA ALA A 80 -6.34 10.21 -23.17
C ALA A 80 -6.76 11.69 -23.29
N LEU A 81 -7.68 12.15 -22.43
CA LEU A 81 -8.07 13.56 -22.37
C LEU A 81 -6.92 14.47 -21.93
N ALA A 82 -6.11 14.03 -20.95
CA ALA A 82 -4.92 14.77 -20.53
C ALA A 82 -3.89 14.89 -21.65
N ALA A 83 -3.63 13.81 -22.39
CA ALA A 83 -2.75 13.84 -23.57
C ALA A 83 -3.28 14.77 -24.67
N GLY A 84 -4.59 14.70 -24.96
CA GLY A 84 -5.23 15.57 -25.94
C GLY A 84 -5.11 17.05 -25.57
N THR A 85 -5.40 17.41 -24.31
CA THR A 85 -5.28 18.79 -23.83
C THR A 85 -3.83 19.27 -23.77
N PHE A 86 -2.87 18.40 -23.43
CA PHE A 86 -1.44 18.72 -23.47
C PHE A 86 -0.96 19.03 -24.90
N ILE A 87 -1.33 18.18 -25.87
CA ILE A 87 -1.00 18.38 -27.29
C ILE A 87 -1.65 19.67 -27.80
N PHE A 88 -2.92 19.90 -27.48
CA PHE A 88 -3.64 21.11 -27.85
C PHE A 88 -2.95 22.38 -27.32
N ASN A 89 -2.58 22.38 -26.04
CA ASN A 89 -1.94 23.53 -25.39
C ASN A 89 -0.59 23.85 -26.03
N ASN A 90 0.20 22.84 -26.39
CA ASN A 90 1.48 23.04 -27.08
C ASN A 90 1.32 23.46 -28.55
N LYS A 91 0.39 22.85 -29.29
CA LYS A 91 0.18 23.16 -30.72
C LYS A 91 -0.30 24.60 -30.93
N TYR A 92 -1.16 25.10 -30.06
CA TYR A 92 -1.72 26.45 -30.16
C TYR A 92 -1.08 27.45 -29.21
N ALA A 93 0.12 27.14 -28.69
CA ALA A 93 0.84 28.00 -27.74
C ALA A 93 1.10 29.43 -28.28
N PHE A 94 1.07 29.64 -29.60
CA PHE A 94 1.28 30.95 -30.23
C PHE A 94 0.00 31.82 -30.30
N ARG A 95 -1.19 31.24 -30.06
CA ARG A 95 -2.44 32.02 -30.08
C ARG A 95 -2.51 32.90 -28.83
N GLY A 96 -2.78 34.20 -29.01
CA GLY A 96 -2.80 35.18 -27.91
C GLY A 96 -3.68 34.79 -26.72
N ILE A 97 -4.83 34.16 -26.97
CA ILE A 97 -5.73 33.66 -25.90
C ILE A 97 -5.03 32.62 -25.01
N ILE A 98 -4.26 31.71 -25.61
CA ILE A 98 -3.55 30.65 -24.89
C ILE A 98 -2.31 31.21 -24.19
N VAL A 99 -1.59 32.14 -24.83
CA VAL A 99 -0.47 32.86 -24.21
C VAL A 99 -0.91 33.57 -22.92
N GLN A 100 -2.03 34.30 -22.97
CA GLN A 100 -2.58 35.01 -21.81
C GLN A 100 -2.98 34.06 -20.67
N SER A 101 -3.32 32.81 -20.99
CA SER A 101 -3.69 31.79 -20.01
C SER A 101 -2.50 31.18 -19.25
N GLN A 102 -1.26 31.62 -19.55
CA GLN A 102 0.00 31.13 -18.99
C GLN A 102 0.21 29.63 -19.28
N PRO A 103 0.58 29.27 -20.52
CA PRO A 103 0.59 27.88 -21.00
C PRO A 103 1.56 26.98 -20.22
N GLN A 104 2.62 27.55 -19.64
CA GLN A 104 3.59 26.81 -18.82
C GLN A 104 2.98 26.29 -17.51
N CYS A 105 2.18 27.11 -16.82
CA CYS A 105 1.46 26.67 -15.61
C CYS A 105 0.41 25.61 -15.95
N ASN A 106 -0.30 25.77 -17.07
CA ASN A 106 -1.27 24.78 -17.53
C ASN A 106 -0.60 23.45 -17.93
N ASN A 107 0.59 23.47 -18.54
CA ASN A 107 1.35 22.25 -18.85
C ASN A 107 1.82 21.50 -17.59
N ILE A 108 2.27 22.21 -16.55
CA ILE A 108 2.63 21.62 -15.25
C ILE A 108 1.39 21.07 -14.53
N MET A 109 0.25 21.76 -14.64
CA MET A 109 -1.03 21.27 -14.12
C MET A 109 -1.41 19.93 -14.75
N ILE A 110 -1.43 19.88 -16.09
CA ILE A 110 -1.85 18.70 -16.85
C ILE A 110 -0.92 17.52 -16.56
N SER A 111 0.39 17.75 -16.46
CA SER A 111 1.35 16.70 -16.10
C SER A 111 1.13 16.19 -14.67
N GLY A 112 0.85 17.07 -13.71
CA GLY A 112 0.47 16.71 -12.34
C GLY A 112 -0.80 15.85 -12.28
N CYS A 113 -1.86 16.26 -13.00
CA CYS A 113 -3.10 15.49 -13.12
C CYS A 113 -2.87 14.12 -13.77
N SER A 114 -2.01 14.04 -14.78
CA SER A 114 -1.66 12.79 -15.46
C SER A 114 -0.95 11.82 -14.51
N LEU A 115 -0.05 12.31 -13.65
CA LEU A 115 0.61 11.52 -12.61
C LEU A 115 -0.37 11.03 -11.55
N CYS A 116 -1.32 11.86 -11.13
CA CYS A 116 -2.39 11.45 -10.21
C CYS A 116 -3.24 10.32 -10.81
N ILE A 117 -3.64 10.44 -12.08
CA ILE A 117 -4.38 9.40 -12.79
C ILE A 117 -3.53 8.13 -12.91
N ALA A 118 -2.24 8.24 -13.23
CA ALA A 118 -1.33 7.10 -13.31
C ALA A 118 -1.19 6.38 -11.96
N SER A 119 -1.28 7.09 -10.83
CA SER A 119 -1.23 6.48 -9.50
C SER A 119 -2.42 5.56 -9.20
N LEU A 120 -3.57 5.75 -9.86
CA LEU A 120 -4.75 4.88 -9.69
C LEU A 120 -4.48 3.44 -10.13
N PHE A 121 -3.68 3.26 -11.20
CA PHE A 121 -3.30 1.92 -11.66
C PHE A 121 -2.46 1.18 -10.62
N LEU A 122 -1.58 1.90 -9.91
CA LEU A 122 -0.73 1.35 -8.84
C LEU A 122 -1.51 1.09 -7.55
N MET A 123 -2.53 1.91 -7.24
CA MET A 123 -3.36 1.73 -6.04
C MET A 123 -4.22 0.47 -6.09
N GLY A 124 -4.65 0.04 -7.28
CA GLY A 124 -5.47 -1.16 -7.45
C GLY A 124 -4.70 -2.49 -7.46
N LEU A 125 -3.37 -2.46 -7.32
CA LEU A 125 -2.54 -3.66 -7.18
C LEU A 125 -2.23 -3.93 -5.69
N PRO A 126 -2.28 -5.19 -5.20
CA PRO A 126 -2.59 -6.43 -5.92
C PRO A 126 -4.10 -6.65 -6.12
N SER A 127 -4.51 -6.93 -7.37
CA SER A 127 -5.83 -7.49 -7.65
C SER A 127 -5.88 -8.96 -7.21
N GLU A 128 -7.07 -9.43 -6.86
CA GLU A 128 -7.31 -10.85 -6.58
C GLU A 128 -6.65 -11.76 -7.64
N GLY A 129 -5.92 -12.79 -7.20
CA GLY A 129 -5.28 -13.79 -8.06
C GLY A 129 -3.81 -13.55 -8.44
N ILE A 130 -3.22 -12.39 -8.12
CA ILE A 130 -1.79 -12.14 -8.41
C ILE A 130 -0.94 -12.30 -7.13
N THR A 131 -0.13 -13.35 -7.08
CA THR A 131 0.87 -13.54 -6.01
C THR A 131 2.11 -12.72 -6.34
N LEU A 132 2.30 -11.57 -5.68
CA LEU A 132 3.51 -10.78 -5.83
C LEU A 132 4.61 -11.24 -4.85
N PRO A 133 5.89 -11.20 -5.27
CA PRO A 133 7.01 -11.36 -4.35
C PRO A 133 6.96 -10.31 -3.23
N GLN A 134 7.35 -10.68 -2.02
CA GLN A 134 7.34 -9.80 -0.85
C GLN A 134 8.18 -8.52 -1.05
N SER A 135 9.26 -8.59 -1.84
CA SER A 135 10.10 -7.44 -2.20
C SER A 135 9.41 -6.46 -3.16
N ALA A 136 8.66 -6.97 -4.13
CA ALA A 136 7.92 -6.16 -5.10
C ALA A 136 6.76 -5.39 -4.42
N PHE A 137 6.13 -6.01 -3.41
CA PHE A 137 5.06 -5.36 -2.65
C PHE A 137 5.51 -4.08 -1.93
N SER A 138 6.71 -4.12 -1.31
CA SER A 138 7.28 -2.94 -0.64
C SER A 138 7.53 -1.79 -1.63
N ILE A 139 8.07 -2.11 -2.81
CA ILE A 139 8.32 -1.13 -3.87
C ILE A 139 7.01 -0.53 -4.42
N LEU A 140 5.98 -1.36 -4.60
CA LEU A 140 4.66 -0.89 -5.03
C LEU A 140 4.00 0.03 -3.99
N CYS A 141 4.09 -0.34 -2.71
CA CYS A 141 3.54 0.47 -1.63
C CYS A 141 4.22 1.85 -1.55
N HIS A 142 5.54 1.91 -1.77
CA HIS A 142 6.27 3.17 -1.78
C HIS A 142 5.97 4.01 -3.03
N SER A 143 5.94 3.38 -4.21
CA SER A 143 5.76 4.06 -5.49
C SER A 143 4.36 4.68 -5.63
N ARG A 144 3.29 4.00 -5.19
CA ARG A 144 1.91 4.51 -5.28
C ARG A 144 1.73 5.83 -4.53
N ILE A 145 2.26 5.94 -3.31
CA ILE A 145 2.17 7.15 -2.49
C ILE A 145 3.07 8.24 -3.08
N SER A 146 4.27 7.87 -3.52
CA SER A 146 5.23 8.84 -4.07
C SER A 146 4.69 9.53 -5.33
N ILE A 147 4.16 8.75 -6.28
CA ILE A 147 3.64 9.29 -7.54
C ILE A 147 2.43 10.17 -7.29
N LEU A 148 1.51 9.77 -6.40
CA LEU A 148 0.36 10.59 -6.02
C LEU A 148 0.80 11.93 -5.42
N MET A 149 1.75 11.91 -4.48
CA MET A 149 2.23 13.14 -3.83
C MET A 149 2.90 14.10 -4.81
N ILE A 150 3.71 13.57 -5.73
CA ILE A 150 4.37 14.37 -6.78
C ILE A 150 3.32 14.95 -7.74
N GLY A 151 2.38 14.13 -8.21
CA GLY A 151 1.32 14.56 -9.11
C GLY A 151 0.44 15.66 -8.49
N PHE A 152 0.01 15.46 -7.25
CA PHE A 152 -0.78 16.45 -6.51
C PHE A 152 -0.01 17.77 -6.32
N THR A 153 1.27 17.68 -5.99
CA THR A 153 2.14 18.86 -5.81
C THR A 153 2.27 19.66 -7.10
N PHE A 154 2.45 19.01 -8.26
CA PHE A 154 2.53 19.70 -9.55
C PHE A 154 1.19 20.33 -9.92
N ALA A 155 0.09 19.59 -9.78
CA ALA A 155 -1.24 20.09 -10.07
C ALA A 155 -1.60 21.31 -9.21
N TYR A 156 -1.53 21.17 -7.89
CA TYR A 156 -1.92 22.23 -6.96
C TYR A 156 -0.90 23.39 -6.91
N GLY A 157 0.40 23.08 -7.01
CA GLY A 157 1.46 24.09 -7.07
C GLY A 157 1.34 24.99 -8.31
N SER A 158 0.94 24.42 -9.45
CA SER A 158 0.70 25.21 -10.66
C SER A 158 -0.51 26.15 -10.55
N MET A 159 -1.58 25.74 -9.85
CA MET A 159 -2.73 26.61 -9.55
C MET A 159 -2.30 27.81 -8.73
N PHE A 160 -1.55 27.59 -7.65
CA PHE A 160 -1.03 28.68 -6.83
C PHE A 160 -0.08 29.58 -7.58
N ALA A 161 0.83 29.03 -8.38
CA ALA A 161 1.74 29.82 -9.21
C ALA A 161 0.95 30.75 -10.15
N LYS A 162 -0.14 30.24 -10.76
CA LYS A 162 -1.00 31.04 -11.64
C LYS A 162 -1.70 32.18 -10.91
N VAL A 163 -2.28 31.93 -9.74
CA VAL A 163 -2.91 32.95 -8.89
C VAL A 163 -1.87 33.99 -8.44
N TRP A 164 -0.68 33.52 -8.05
CA TRP A 164 0.43 34.39 -7.62
C TRP A 164 0.91 35.31 -8.74
N ILE A 165 1.07 34.79 -9.97
CA ILE A 165 1.44 35.60 -11.13
C ILE A 165 0.42 36.71 -11.34
N VAL A 166 -0.88 36.39 -11.33
CA VAL A 166 -1.96 37.39 -11.51
C VAL A 166 -1.91 38.45 -10.41
N HIS A 167 -1.84 38.04 -9.14
CA HIS A 167 -1.74 38.97 -8.01
C HIS A 167 -0.55 39.94 -8.18
N ARG A 168 0.60 39.41 -8.58
CA ARG A 168 1.82 40.21 -8.74
C ARG A 168 1.73 41.14 -9.95
N MET A 169 1.10 40.71 -11.05
CA MET A 169 0.84 41.58 -12.21
C MET A 169 -0.08 42.75 -11.83
N SER A 170 -1.16 42.48 -11.10
CA SER A 170 -2.06 43.54 -10.60
C SER A 170 -1.37 44.47 -9.59
N ALA A 171 -0.51 43.92 -8.72
CA ALA A 171 0.28 44.72 -7.81
C ALA A 171 1.31 45.59 -8.54
N SER A 172 1.95 45.08 -9.60
CA SER A 172 2.87 45.85 -10.43
C SER A 172 2.17 46.92 -11.27
N GLU A 173 0.96 46.67 -11.76
CA GLU A 173 0.15 47.70 -12.44
C GLU A 173 -0.25 48.80 -11.45
N ASN A 174 -0.68 48.44 -10.23
CA ASN A 174 -0.95 49.40 -9.17
C ASN A 174 0.30 50.18 -8.75
N GLN A 175 1.47 49.52 -8.70
CA GLN A 175 2.74 50.17 -8.47
C GLN A 175 3.14 51.06 -9.65
N GLN A 176 2.91 50.70 -10.91
CA GLN A 176 3.18 51.55 -12.08
C GLN A 176 2.27 52.78 -12.12
N LEU A 177 1.02 52.64 -11.69
CA LEU A 177 0.11 53.78 -11.47
C LEU A 177 0.62 54.69 -10.33
N ALA A 178 1.22 54.11 -9.29
CA ALA A 178 1.85 54.85 -8.19
C ALA A 178 3.30 55.31 -8.47
N SER A 179 4.01 54.72 -9.44
CA SER A 179 5.42 54.94 -9.78
C SER A 179 5.58 55.75 -11.06
N ARG A 180 4.50 56.05 -11.78
CA ARG A 180 4.37 57.34 -12.50
C ARG A 180 4.62 58.56 -11.58
N GLN A 181 4.76 58.34 -10.26
CA GLN A 181 5.23 59.29 -9.27
C GLN A 181 6.66 59.03 -8.74
N LYS A 182 7.37 57.97 -9.13
CA LYS A 182 8.81 57.74 -8.83
C LYS A 182 9.37 56.47 -9.50
N ASP A 183 10.41 56.62 -10.30
CA ASP A 183 11.05 55.59 -11.12
C ASP A 183 11.85 54.49 -10.37
N GLU A 184 11.98 53.36 -11.08
CA GLU A 184 13.12 52.40 -11.17
C GLU A 184 13.43 51.36 -10.06
N GLU A 185 13.20 50.06 -10.35
CA GLU A 185 14.23 48.98 -10.47
C GLU A 185 13.56 47.59 -10.62
N ASP A 186 13.87 46.89 -11.71
CA ASP A 186 13.20 45.66 -12.16
C ASP A 186 13.98 44.39 -11.76
N GLY A 187 13.31 43.46 -11.06
CA GLY A 187 13.81 42.13 -10.73
C GLY A 187 12.91 41.03 -11.30
N SER A 188 13.46 40.15 -12.13
CA SER A 188 12.71 39.18 -12.94
C SER A 188 11.79 38.25 -12.10
N PRO A 189 10.49 38.15 -12.46
CA PRO A 189 9.46 37.31 -11.80
C PRO A 189 9.81 35.82 -11.67
N TRP A 190 10.63 35.33 -12.58
CA TRP A 190 10.82 33.91 -12.86
C TRP A 190 11.70 33.19 -11.82
N GLU A 191 12.61 33.91 -11.17
CA GLU A 191 13.48 33.33 -10.14
C GLU A 191 12.71 33.00 -8.84
N SER A 192 11.71 33.81 -8.48
CA SER A 192 10.86 33.53 -7.32
C SER A 192 10.00 32.28 -7.54
N ILE A 193 9.46 32.10 -8.75
CA ILE A 193 8.65 30.91 -9.09
C ILE A 193 9.53 29.65 -9.10
N ARG A 194 10.74 29.74 -9.66
CA ARG A 194 11.72 28.64 -9.64
C ARG A 194 12.07 28.22 -8.23
N THR A 195 12.31 29.19 -7.34
CA THR A 195 12.66 28.94 -5.93
C THR A 195 11.49 28.34 -5.15
N LEU A 196 10.26 28.79 -5.41
CA LEU A 196 9.07 28.29 -4.73
C LEU A 196 8.75 26.85 -5.15
N ILE A 197 8.80 26.54 -6.45
CA ILE A 197 8.64 25.17 -6.95
C ILE A 197 9.76 24.26 -6.42
N ALA A 198 11.02 24.71 -6.47
CA ALA A 198 12.15 23.94 -5.96
C ALA A 198 12.05 23.68 -4.45
N SER A 199 11.59 24.65 -3.66
CA SER A 199 11.44 24.50 -2.20
C SER A 199 10.30 23.54 -1.82
N VAL A 200 9.19 23.57 -2.57
CA VAL A 200 8.06 22.66 -2.35
C VAL A 200 8.43 21.23 -2.76
N VAL A 201 9.07 21.05 -3.91
CA VAL A 201 9.55 19.72 -4.36
C VAL A 201 10.63 19.18 -3.42
N GLY A 202 11.55 20.03 -2.95
CA GLY A 202 12.58 19.65 -1.99
C GLY A 202 12.01 19.21 -0.63
N ARG A 203 11.00 19.91 -0.10
CA ARG A 203 10.30 19.49 1.13
C ARG A 203 9.57 18.16 0.94
N GLN A 204 8.94 17.93 -0.21
CA GLN A 204 8.28 16.65 -0.48
C GLN A 204 9.26 15.49 -0.67
N ALA A 205 10.41 15.73 -1.31
CA ALA A 205 11.49 14.74 -1.42
C ALA A 205 12.08 14.39 -0.05
N TYR A 206 12.25 15.37 0.85
CA TYR A 206 12.68 15.15 2.22
C TYR A 206 11.66 14.34 3.02
N VAL A 207 10.37 14.67 2.92
CA VAL A 207 9.29 13.91 3.56
C VAL A 207 9.20 12.48 3.01
N ALA A 208 9.34 12.28 1.70
CA ALA A 208 9.37 10.95 1.09
C ALA A 208 10.60 10.13 1.54
N ALA A 209 11.76 10.77 1.69
CA ALA A 209 12.97 10.13 2.22
C ALA A 209 12.83 9.81 3.72
N ALA A 210 12.22 10.69 4.50
CA ALA A 210 11.91 10.45 5.91
C ALA A 210 10.91 9.29 6.07
N LEU A 211 9.86 9.24 5.23
CA LEU A 211 8.89 8.14 5.20
C LEU A 211 9.56 6.81 4.80
N ARG A 212 10.52 6.80 3.86
CA ARG A 212 11.34 5.60 3.57
C ARG A 212 12.12 5.13 4.79
N LYS A 213 12.70 6.06 5.56
CA LYS A 213 13.50 5.75 6.76
C LYS A 213 12.63 5.22 7.90
N VAL A 214 11.45 5.82 8.10
CA VAL A 214 10.44 5.35 9.08
C VAL A 214 9.88 3.99 8.68
N SER A 215 9.58 3.78 7.39
CA SER A 215 9.12 2.49 6.86
C SER A 215 10.16 1.39 7.08
N ASN A 216 11.43 1.61 6.71
CA ASN A 216 12.50 0.64 6.95
C ASN A 216 12.69 0.33 8.45
N ASN A 217 12.56 1.32 9.32
CA ASN A 217 12.58 1.10 10.76
C ASN A 217 11.36 0.29 11.22
N ALA A 218 10.15 0.58 10.75
CA ALA A 218 8.94 -0.16 11.10
C ALA A 218 9.00 -1.64 10.65
N TYR A 219 9.50 -1.90 9.44
CA TYR A 219 9.75 -3.27 8.97
C TYR A 219 10.89 -3.96 9.76
N GLY A 220 11.91 -3.22 10.18
CA GLY A 220 12.98 -3.73 11.05
C GLY A 220 12.49 -4.06 12.47
N THR A 221 11.64 -3.22 13.06
CA THR A 221 11.04 -3.46 14.39
C THR A 221 10.03 -4.61 14.34
N LEU A 222 9.26 -4.74 13.26
CA LEU A 222 8.40 -5.92 13.02
C LEU A 222 9.23 -7.20 12.82
N ALA A 223 10.37 -7.15 12.13
CA ALA A 223 11.27 -8.29 11.99
C ALA A 223 11.93 -8.69 13.33
N VAL A 224 12.28 -7.72 14.18
CA VAL A 224 12.80 -7.95 15.54
C VAL A 224 11.70 -8.49 16.47
N SER A 225 10.47 -7.96 16.40
CA SER A 225 9.31 -8.48 17.15
C SER A 225 8.90 -9.89 16.70
N ARG A 226 8.96 -10.18 15.40
CA ARG A 226 8.77 -11.53 14.84
C ARG A 226 9.84 -12.51 15.36
N ARG A 227 11.10 -12.07 15.51
CA ARG A 227 12.20 -12.88 16.07
C ARG A 227 11.99 -13.22 17.56
N ILE A 228 11.34 -12.34 18.32
CA ILE A 228 10.98 -12.58 19.74
C ILE A 228 9.84 -13.60 19.84
N ASN A 229 8.86 -13.57 18.92
CA ASN A 229 7.74 -14.53 18.92
C ASN A 229 8.10 -15.92 18.34
N THR A 230 9.09 -16.01 17.44
CA THR A 230 9.55 -17.31 16.91
C THR A 230 10.32 -18.16 17.91
N LEU A 231 10.82 -17.59 19.02
CA LEU A 231 11.46 -18.36 20.09
C LEU A 231 10.49 -19.29 20.85
N ASN A 232 9.17 -19.12 20.66
CA ASN A 232 8.14 -19.98 21.24
C ASN A 232 7.55 -21.01 20.25
N GLN A 233 8.08 -21.12 19.03
CA GLN A 233 7.67 -22.17 18.10
C GLN A 233 8.74 -23.25 18.05
N VAL A 234 8.47 -24.37 18.73
CA VAL A 234 9.23 -25.61 18.59
C VAL A 234 9.11 -26.06 17.13
N THR A 235 10.22 -26.00 16.42
CA THR A 235 10.40 -26.56 15.08
C THR A 235 10.17 -28.06 15.17
N THR A 236 9.09 -28.56 14.56
CA THR A 236 8.94 -29.98 14.24
C THR A 236 9.01 -30.13 12.72
N HIS A 237 9.87 -31.06 12.31
CA HIS A 237 10.25 -31.38 10.93
C HIS A 237 9.08 -31.84 10.06
#